data_AF-A0A845W2G1-F1
#
_entry.id   AF-A0A845W2G1-F1
#
_cell.length_a   1.000
_cell.length_b   1.000
_cell.length_c   1.000
_cell.angle_alpha   90.00
_cell.angle_beta   90.00
_cell.angle_gamma   90.00
#
_symmetry.space_group_name_H-M   'P 1'
#
loop_
_entity.id
_entity.type
_entity.pdbx_description
1 polymer ?
#
loop_
_entity_poly.entity_id
_entity_poly.type
_entity_poly.pdbx_seq_one_letter_code
_entity_poly.pdbx_strand_id
1 'polypeptide(L)'
;MSQLVLGELSVMIKISEHTLVEQYNKYASYESKRWQDLAAQNVNSWADVWEQSVAHLSHRPIVHEVGFISPWSYQELDRAADKIAEWAISSNQKYIGVHQNNSAVFLAKQVHKINYLFLT
;
A
#
# COMPACT_ATOMS: atom_id res chain seq x y z
N MET A 1 -4.16 3.09 -49.98
CA MET A 1 -3.47 2.66 -48.73
C MET A 1 -4.27 3.15 -47.53
N SER A 2 -5.30 2.42 -47.06
CA SER A 2 -6.17 2.92 -45.97
C SER A 2 -6.80 1.81 -45.10
N GLN A 3 -7.17 0.65 -45.65
CA GLN A 3 -7.78 -0.43 -44.85
C GLN A 3 -6.78 -1.38 -44.16
N LEU A 4 -5.58 -1.59 -44.74
CA LEU A 4 -4.59 -2.53 -44.18
C LEU A 4 -4.01 -2.05 -42.84
N VAL A 5 -3.66 -0.76 -42.76
CA VAL A 5 -3.04 -0.15 -41.57
C VAL A 5 -4.01 -0.06 -40.39
N LEU A 6 -5.30 0.17 -40.65
CA LEU A 6 -6.34 0.19 -39.62
C LEU A 6 -6.64 -1.21 -39.05
N GLY A 7 -6.52 -2.26 -39.87
CA GLY A 7 -6.65 -3.65 -39.43
C GLY A 7 -5.52 -4.07 -38.48
N GLU A 8 -4.28 -3.71 -38.81
CA GLU A 8 -3.09 -4.04 -38.00
C GLU A 8 -3.09 -3.31 -36.64
N LEU A 9 -3.49 -2.03 -36.60
CA LEU A 9 -3.64 -1.27 -35.36
C LEU A 9 -4.73 -1.85 -34.44
N SER A 10 -5.87 -2.28 -35.00
CA SER A 10 -6.97 -2.86 -34.21
C SER A 10 -6.58 -4.23 -33.62
N VAL A 11 -5.77 -5.02 -34.34
CA VAL A 11 -5.22 -6.29 -33.84
C VAL A 11 -4.16 -6.05 -32.75
N MET A 12 -3.26 -5.08 -32.93
CA MET A 12 -2.26 -4.73 -31.90
C MET A 12 -2.91 -4.26 -30.59
N ILE A 13 -3.96 -3.44 -30.66
CA ILE A 13 -4.68 -2.97 -29.47
C ILE A 13 -5.36 -4.15 -28.76
N LYS A 14 -6.06 -5.02 -29.47
CA LYS A 14 -6.70 -6.22 -28.88
C LYS A 14 -5.69 -7.19 -28.26
N ILE A 15 -4.51 -7.38 -28.86
CA ILE A 15 -3.44 -8.21 -28.29
C ILE A 15 -2.87 -7.54 -27.02
N SER A 16 -2.72 -6.22 -27.00
CA SER A 16 -2.28 -5.49 -25.80
C SER A 16 -3.31 -5.54 -24.66
N GLU A 17 -4.61 -5.51 -24.96
CA GLU A 17 -5.67 -5.64 -23.97
C GLU A 17 -5.76 -7.07 -23.42
N HIS A 18 -5.69 -8.09 -24.28
CA HIS A 18 -5.72 -9.49 -23.85
C HIS A 18 -4.54 -9.83 -22.93
N THR A 19 -3.35 -9.32 -23.25
CA THR A 19 -2.14 -9.51 -22.43
C THR A 19 -2.21 -8.75 -21.10
N LEU A 20 -2.82 -7.55 -21.07
CA LEU A 20 -3.08 -6.82 -19.82
C LEU A 20 -4.09 -7.54 -18.93
N VAL A 21 -5.17 -8.07 -19.50
CA VAL A 21 -6.19 -8.82 -18.76
C VAL A 21 -5.60 -10.10 -18.17
N GLU A 22 -4.79 -10.84 -18.94
CA GLU A 22 -4.08 -12.03 -18.44
C GLU A 22 -3.10 -11.70 -17.32
N GLN A 23 -2.32 -10.62 -17.46
CA GLN A 23 -1.41 -10.17 -16.41
C GLN A 23 -2.18 -9.75 -15.16
N TYR A 24 -3.25 -8.99 -15.31
CA TYR A 24 -4.11 -8.59 -14.20
C TYR A 24 -4.70 -9.82 -13.49
N ASN A 25 -5.27 -10.78 -14.22
CA ASN A 25 -5.81 -12.00 -13.65
C ASN A 25 -4.75 -12.84 -12.93
N LYS A 26 -3.52 -12.86 -13.46
CA LYS A 26 -2.39 -13.52 -12.81
C LYS A 26 -2.02 -12.84 -11.49
N TYR A 27 -1.96 -11.51 -11.47
CA TYR A 27 -1.68 -10.74 -10.25
C TYR A 27 -2.81 -10.88 -9.22
N ALA A 28 -4.07 -10.78 -9.65
CA ALA A 28 -5.23 -10.96 -8.78
C ALA A 28 -5.27 -12.37 -8.15
N SER A 29 -4.94 -13.40 -8.93
CA SER A 29 -4.84 -14.78 -8.43
C SER A 29 -3.70 -14.94 -7.43
N TYR A 30 -2.54 -14.33 -7.71
CA TYR A 30 -1.40 -14.31 -6.79
C TYR A 30 -1.73 -13.59 -5.48
N GLU A 31 -2.36 -12.43 -5.55
CA GLU A 31 -2.78 -11.65 -4.39
C GLU A 31 -3.82 -12.41 -3.56
N SER A 32 -4.82 -13.02 -4.21
CA SER A 32 -5.83 -13.84 -3.54
C SER A 32 -5.20 -15.02 -2.79
N LYS A 33 -4.25 -15.72 -3.41
CA LYS A 33 -3.51 -16.80 -2.76
C LYS A 33 -2.69 -16.29 -1.58
N ARG A 34 -1.97 -15.17 -1.76
CA ARG A 34 -1.17 -14.55 -0.70
C ARG A 34 -2.04 -14.18 0.51
N TRP A 35 -3.25 -13.66 0.29
CA TRP A 35 -4.19 -13.39 1.37
C TRP A 35 -4.70 -14.65 2.07
N GLN A 36 -4.94 -15.73 1.33
CA GLN A 36 -5.31 -17.02 1.93
C GLN A 36 -4.17 -17.56 2.82
N ASP A 37 -2.93 -17.48 2.36
CA ASP A 37 -1.74 -17.91 3.11
C ASP A 37 -1.54 -17.06 4.39
N LEU A 38 -1.81 -15.76 4.31
CA LEU A 38 -1.77 -14.84 5.46
C LEU A 38 -2.91 -15.10 6.45
N ALA A 39 -4.14 -15.30 5.97
CA ALA A 39 -5.28 -15.64 6.81
C ALA A 39 -5.06 -16.95 7.58
N ALA A 40 -4.42 -17.95 6.95
CA ALA A 40 -4.02 -19.19 7.61
C ALA A 40 -3.00 -18.97 8.75
N GLN A 41 -2.26 -17.86 8.72
CA GLN A 41 -1.32 -17.42 9.77
C GLN A 41 -1.98 -16.45 10.77
N ASN A 42 -3.31 -16.35 10.75
CA ASN A 42 -4.09 -15.43 11.58
C ASN A 42 -3.79 -13.94 11.33
N VAL A 43 -3.33 -13.61 10.12
CA VAL A 43 -3.16 -12.24 9.62
C VAL A 43 -4.42 -11.87 8.86
N ASN A 44 -5.22 -10.98 9.44
CA ASN A 44 -6.53 -10.59 8.93
C ASN A 44 -6.52 -9.20 8.28
N SER A 45 -5.44 -8.45 8.45
CA SER A 45 -5.33 -7.09 7.96
C SER A 45 -3.90 -6.71 7.55
N TRP A 46 -3.76 -5.62 6.80
CA TRP A 46 -2.44 -5.04 6.52
C TRP A 46 -1.75 -4.49 7.78
N ALA A 47 -2.46 -4.17 8.87
CA ALA A 47 -1.81 -3.87 10.16
C ALA A 47 -1.12 -5.08 10.67
N ASP A 48 -1.76 -6.23 10.63
CA ASP A 48 -1.22 -7.42 11.26
C ASP A 48 0.11 -7.76 10.57
N VAL A 49 0.17 -7.58 9.24
CA VAL A 49 1.42 -7.67 8.46
C VAL A 49 2.45 -6.62 8.91
N TRP A 50 2.01 -5.38 9.11
CA TRP A 50 2.88 -4.28 9.54
C TRP A 50 3.41 -4.47 10.96
N GLU A 51 2.56 -4.78 11.94
CA GLU A 51 2.92 -5.04 13.33
C GLU A 51 3.91 -6.20 13.42
N GLN A 52 3.68 -7.28 12.66
CA GLN A 52 4.67 -8.35 12.54
C GLN A 52 5.99 -7.83 11.95
N SER A 53 5.95 -7.00 10.91
CA SER A 53 7.16 -6.44 10.32
C SER A 53 7.92 -5.55 11.31
N VAL A 54 7.25 -4.69 12.06
CA VAL A 54 7.86 -3.85 13.10
C VAL A 54 8.46 -4.70 14.22
N ALA A 55 7.77 -5.76 14.64
CA ALA A 55 8.27 -6.66 15.68
C ALA A 55 9.59 -7.35 15.27
N HIS A 56 9.73 -7.74 14.01
CA HIS A 56 10.91 -8.46 13.52
C HIS A 56 12.03 -7.55 12.97
N LEU A 57 11.67 -6.37 12.46
CA LEU A 57 12.56 -5.49 11.69
C LEU A 57 12.63 -4.06 12.25
N SER A 58 12.30 -3.87 13.53
CA SER A 58 12.16 -2.57 14.19
C SER A 58 13.19 -1.51 13.78
N HIS A 59 14.48 -1.86 13.80
CA HIS A 59 15.59 -0.95 13.51
C HIS A 59 16.05 -0.96 12.05
N ARG A 60 15.46 -1.80 11.19
CA ARG A 60 15.83 -1.82 9.77
C ARG A 60 15.34 -0.54 9.09
N PRO A 61 16.19 0.15 8.31
CA PRO A 61 15.76 1.21 7.42
C PRO A 61 14.77 0.69 6.39
N ILE A 62 13.69 1.44 6.15
CA ILE A 62 12.64 1.09 5.18
C ILE A 62 12.31 2.25 4.23
N VAL A 63 12.41 3.50 4.69
CA VAL A 63 12.16 4.69 3.86
C VAL A 63 13.35 5.62 3.94
N HIS A 64 13.84 6.06 2.78
CA HIS A 64 14.86 7.10 2.70
C HIS A 64 14.31 8.26 1.88
N GLU A 65 14.08 9.39 2.54
CA GLU A 65 13.59 10.59 1.87
C GLU A 65 14.72 11.27 1.08
N VAL A 66 14.41 11.71 -0.13
CA VAL A 66 15.37 12.42 -0.99
C VAL A 66 15.78 13.73 -0.30
N GLY A 67 17.08 13.94 -0.13
CA GLY A 67 17.62 15.13 0.53
C GLY A 67 17.76 15.01 2.06
N PHE A 68 17.41 13.86 2.65
CA PHE A 68 17.60 13.60 4.08
C PHE A 68 18.82 12.70 4.30
N ILE A 69 19.57 12.97 5.37
CA ILE A 69 20.81 12.26 5.71
C ILE A 69 20.51 10.88 6.29
N SER A 70 19.45 10.79 7.10
CA SER A 70 19.10 9.56 7.82
C SER A 70 17.83 8.95 7.26
N PRO A 71 17.82 7.62 7.02
CA PRO A 71 16.61 6.91 6.65
C PRO A 71 15.72 6.70 7.88
N TRP A 72 14.43 6.49 7.62
CA TRP A 72 13.44 6.08 8.60
C TRP A 72 13.43 4.55 8.71
N SER A 73 13.44 4.07 9.94
CA SER A 73 13.25 2.67 10.30
C SER A 73 11.77 2.28 10.41
N TYR A 74 11.49 0.97 10.43
CA TYR A 74 10.16 0.44 10.70
C TYR A 74 9.55 1.03 11.99
N GLN A 75 10.31 1.06 13.08
CA GLN A 75 9.85 1.58 14.36
C GLN A 75 9.57 3.09 14.32
N GLU A 76 10.35 3.87 13.58
CA GLU A 76 10.13 5.32 13.48
C GLU A 76 8.87 5.65 12.68
N LEU A 77 8.61 4.91 11.60
CA LEU A 77 7.34 5.03 10.87
C LEU A 77 6.15 4.60 11.72
N ASP A 78 6.28 3.51 12.47
CA ASP A 78 5.22 3.02 13.36
C ASP A 78 4.88 4.06 14.44
N ARG A 79 5.90 4.63 15.10
CA ARG A 79 5.69 5.72 16.07
C ARG A 79 5.08 6.97 15.45
N ALA A 80 5.39 7.27 14.18
CA ALA A 80 4.79 8.39 13.48
C ALA A 80 3.29 8.12 13.20
N ALA A 81 2.95 6.89 12.81
CA ALA A 81 1.57 6.46 12.63
C ALA A 81 0.77 6.56 13.93
N ASP A 82 1.35 6.11 15.05
CA ASP A 82 0.73 6.16 16.39
C ASP A 82 0.37 7.58 16.79
N LYS A 83 1.30 8.53 16.63
CA LYS A 83 1.06 9.94 16.95
C LYS A 83 -0.07 10.54 16.11
N ILE A 84 -0.19 10.13 14.85
CA ILE A 84 -1.25 10.60 13.96
C ILE A 84 -2.60 10.01 14.39
N ALA A 85 -2.63 8.73 14.77
CA ALA A 85 -3.83 8.08 15.28
C ALA A 85 -4.28 8.69 16.62
N GLU A 86 -3.36 8.92 17.56
CA GLU A 86 -3.62 9.58 18.84
C GLU A 86 -4.20 10.99 18.63
N TRP A 87 -3.62 11.77 17.71
CA TRP A 87 -4.14 13.08 17.35
C TRP A 87 -5.58 12.98 16.80
N ALA A 88 -5.84 12.04 15.90
CA ALA A 88 -7.17 11.85 15.30
C ALA A 88 -8.22 11.47 16.34
N ILE A 89 -7.87 10.55 17.27
CA ILE A 89 -8.70 10.17 18.42
C ILE A 89 -9.00 11.39 19.28
N SER A 90 -7.96 12.14 19.67
CA SER A 90 -8.12 13.32 20.54
C SER A 90 -8.98 14.42 19.91
N SER A 91 -9.02 14.47 18.58
CA SER A 91 -9.77 15.45 17.81
C SER A 91 -11.17 14.95 17.37
N ASN A 92 -11.56 13.74 17.80
CA ASN A 92 -12.81 13.07 17.42
C ASN A 92 -13.05 13.05 15.90
N GLN A 93 -12.00 12.83 15.12
CA GLN A 93 -12.07 12.86 13.66
C GLN A 93 -12.35 11.48 13.08
N LYS A 94 -13.52 11.33 12.44
CA LYS A 94 -13.89 10.11 11.70
C LYS A 94 -13.28 10.05 10.28
N TYR A 95 -12.79 11.16 9.76
CA TYR A 95 -12.17 11.21 8.44
C TYR A 95 -10.98 12.15 8.50
N ILE A 96 -9.85 11.75 7.92
CA ILE A 96 -8.63 12.56 7.88
C ILE A 96 -8.31 12.83 6.42
N GLY A 97 -8.33 14.10 6.04
CA GLY A 97 -7.82 14.55 4.74
C GLY A 97 -6.31 14.44 4.71
N VAL A 98 -5.77 13.70 3.74
CA VAL A 98 -4.31 13.58 3.56
C VAL A 98 -3.89 14.45 2.37
N HIS A 99 -3.30 15.60 2.67
CA HIS A 99 -2.65 16.46 1.69
C HIS A 99 -1.20 16.69 2.12
N GLN A 100 -0.30 15.86 1.58
CA GLN A 100 1.12 15.90 1.93
C GLN A 100 1.96 15.45 0.72
N ASN A 101 3.14 16.02 0.56
CA ASN A 101 4.10 15.57 -0.45
C ASN A 101 4.58 14.15 -0.13
N ASN A 102 5.09 13.46 -1.15
CA ASN A 102 5.73 12.15 -1.01
C ASN A 102 6.83 12.22 0.07
N SER A 103 6.53 11.65 1.23
CA SER A 103 7.35 11.74 2.45
C SER A 103 7.14 10.49 3.30
N ALA A 104 8.07 10.23 4.21
CA ALA A 104 7.95 9.19 5.21
C ALA A 104 6.69 9.39 6.08
N VAL A 105 6.36 10.65 6.39
CA VAL A 105 5.15 10.99 7.13
C VAL A 105 3.88 10.67 6.34
N PHE A 106 3.88 10.86 5.01
CA PHE A 106 2.77 10.42 4.17
C PHE A 106 2.60 8.90 4.23
N LEU A 107 3.70 8.14 4.19
CA LEU A 107 3.65 6.68 4.31
C LEU A 107 3.17 6.23 5.70
N ALA A 108 3.62 6.90 6.77
CA ALA A 108 3.16 6.62 8.13
C ALA A 108 1.64 6.78 8.30
N LYS A 109 0.99 7.68 7.54
CA LYS A 109 -0.49 7.80 7.55
C LYS A 109 -1.21 6.57 6.98
N GLN A 110 -0.55 5.84 6.08
CA GLN A 110 -1.11 4.64 5.44
C GLN A 110 -0.84 3.38 6.26
N VAL A 111 0.08 3.47 7.21
CA VAL A 111 0.40 2.42 8.18
C VAL A 111 -0.70 2.40 9.26
N HIS A 112 -1.77 1.71 8.90
CA HIS A 112 -2.68 0.93 9.73
C HIS A 112 -2.77 1.21 11.26
N LYS A 113 -3.18 2.42 11.65
CA LYS A 113 -4.01 2.64 12.87
C LYS A 113 -5.23 3.53 12.68
N ILE A 114 -5.38 4.13 11.49
CA ILE A 114 -6.51 5.01 11.18
C ILE A 114 -7.77 4.22 10.79
N ASN A 115 -7.65 3.04 10.17
CA ASN A 115 -8.81 2.24 9.72
C ASN A 115 -9.54 1.47 10.84
N TYR A 116 -8.89 1.15 11.96
CA TYR A 116 -9.56 0.52 13.11
C TYR A 116 -10.49 1.47 13.86
N LEU A 117 -10.35 2.78 13.66
CA LEU A 117 -11.19 3.82 14.27
C LEU A 117 -12.53 4.04 13.56
N PHE A 118 -12.75 3.41 12.41
CA PHE A 118 -13.95 3.65 11.59
C PHE A 118 -14.90 2.45 11.51
N LEU A 119 -14.60 1.37 12.23
CA LEU A 119 -15.41 0.15 12.32
C LEU A 119 -16.05 -0.06 13.72
N THR A 120 -15.93 0.91 14.63
CA THR A 120 -16.67 1.00 15.91
C THR A 120 -17.40 2.33 15.97
#